data_AF-A0A1F8N0Z9-F1
#
_entry.id   AF-A0A1F8N0Z9-F1
#
_cell.length_a   1.000
_cell.length_b   1.000
_cell.length_c   1.000
_cell.angle_alpha   90.00
_cell.angle_beta   90.00
_cell.angle_gamma   90.00
#
_symmetry.space_group_name_H-M   'P 1'
#
loop_
_entity.id
_entity.type
_entity.pdbx_description
1 polymer ?
#
loop_
_entity_poly.entity_id
_entity_poly.type
_entity_poly.pdbx_seq_one_letter_code
_entity_poly.pdbx_strand_id
1 'polypeptide(L)'
;MELLLALTDRGGKQMWEQTLEVAGGTFPIENWRQGEIVRDIQQVHLPPNLPPGTYRLTLQPNQAGSDRPYILEKVTVKPRS
;
A
#
# COMPACT_ATOMS: atom_id res chain seq x y z
N MET A 1 -1.96 4.16 13.73
CA MET A 1 -2.81 4.10 12.52
C MET A 1 -2.21 3.09 11.57
N GLU A 2 -3.06 2.29 10.93
CA GLU A 2 -2.65 1.31 9.92
C GLU A 2 -3.13 1.76 8.53
N LEU A 3 -2.32 1.43 7.52
CA LEU A 3 -2.67 1.62 6.12
C LEU A 3 -2.79 0.26 5.44
N LEU A 4 -3.70 0.15 4.49
CA LEU A 4 -3.79 -0.99 3.59
C LEU A 4 -3.14 -0.63 2.26
N LEU A 5 -2.07 -1.34 1.92
CA LEU A 5 -1.45 -1.32 0.61
C LEU A 5 -2.02 -2.47 -0.21
N ALA A 6 -2.49 -2.21 -1.43
CA ALA A 6 -3.06 -3.25 -2.28
C ALA A 6 -2.60 -3.15 -3.73
N LEU A 7 -2.58 -4.31 -4.40
CA LEU A 7 -2.43 -4.41 -5.85
C LEU A 7 -3.77 -4.77 -6.48
N THR A 8 -4.24 -3.89 -7.36
CA THR A 8 -5.47 -4.10 -8.12
C THR A 8 -5.15 -4.30 -9.60
N ASP A 9 -5.76 -5.31 -10.23
CA ASP A 9 -5.58 -5.54 -11.65
C ASP A 9 -6.32 -4.50 -12.52
N ARG A 10 -6.24 -4.66 -13.85
CA ARG A 10 -6.93 -3.76 -14.79
C ARG A 10 -8.46 -3.82 -14.63
N GLY A 11 -9.01 -4.97 -14.28
CA GLY A 11 -10.44 -5.21 -14.09
C GLY A 11 -10.99 -4.71 -12.75
N GLY A 12 -10.13 -4.19 -11.87
CA GLY A 12 -10.54 -3.71 -10.55
C GLY A 12 -10.53 -4.81 -9.47
N LYS A 13 -10.05 -6.02 -9.79
CA LYS A 13 -9.93 -7.10 -8.81
C LYS A 13 -8.68 -6.88 -7.97
N GLN A 14 -8.86 -6.90 -6.65
CA GLN A 14 -7.75 -6.93 -5.71
C GLN A 14 -7.07 -8.30 -5.76
N MET A 15 -5.76 -8.30 -6.02
CA MET A 15 -4.96 -9.51 -6.18
C MET A 15 -4.05 -9.78 -4.99
N TRP A 16 -3.74 -8.73 -4.23
CA TRP A 16 -2.88 -8.80 -3.05
C TRP A 16 -3.11 -7.58 -2.17
N GLU A 17 -2.90 -7.73 -0.87
CA GLU A 17 -2.89 -6.64 0.10
C GLU A 17 -1.86 -6.89 1.22
N GLN A 18 -1.42 -5.82 1.86
CA GLN A 18 -0.58 -5.83 3.05
C GLN A 18 -0.95 -4.65 3.94
N THR A 19 -1.13 -4.93 5.23
CA THR A 19 -1.27 -3.89 6.25
C THR A 19 0.11 -3.32 6.60
N LEU A 20 0.20 -1.99 6.65
CA LEU A 20 1.41 -1.25 6.97
C LEU A 20 1.18 -0.45 8.26
N GLU A 21 2.14 -0.51 9.17
CA GLU A 21 2.20 0.40 10.31
C GLU A 21 2.96 1.66 9.93
N VAL A 22 2.32 2.81 10.11
CA VAL A 22 2.95 4.12 9.81
C VAL A 22 4.13 4.36 10.76
N ALA A 23 5.24 4.81 10.20
CA ALA A 23 6.48 5.10 10.93
C ALA A 23 6.94 3.92 11.82
N GLY A 24 6.72 2.69 11.32
CA GLY A 24 7.05 1.44 12.02
C GLY A 24 6.32 1.27 13.36
N GLY A 25 5.18 1.93 13.56
CA GLY A 25 4.41 1.86 14.81
C GLY A 25 5.03 2.59 16.00
N THR A 26 6.24 3.14 15.85
CA THR A 26 7.01 3.77 16.94
C THR A 26 6.81 5.27 17.05
N PHE A 27 6.31 5.92 15.98
CA PHE A 27 6.04 7.35 15.94
C PHE A 27 4.59 7.62 15.50
N PRO A 28 3.66 7.67 16.47
CA PRO A 28 2.24 7.87 16.21
C PRO A 28 1.95 9.15 15.43
N ILE A 29 0.92 9.13 14.58
CA ILE A 29 0.54 10.26 13.73
C ILE A 29 0.09 11.49 14.53
N GLU A 30 -0.37 11.29 15.75
CA GLU A 30 -0.82 12.32 16.68
C GLU A 30 0.34 13.21 17.15
N ASN A 31 1.57 12.69 17.06
CA ASN A 31 2.78 13.42 17.42
C ASN A 31 3.34 14.26 16.25
N TRP A 32 2.76 14.13 15.05
CA TRP A 32 3.22 14.86 13.89
C TRP A 32 2.79 16.33 14.02
N ARG A 33 3.73 17.23 13.77
CA ARG A 33 3.45 18.65 13.68
C ARG A 33 2.80 18.97 12.34
N GLN A 34 1.99 20.02 12.31
CA GLN A 34 1.42 20.48 11.06
C GLN A 34 2.54 20.83 10.05
N GLY A 35 2.45 20.24 8.85
CA GLY A 35 3.45 20.41 7.80
C GLY A 35 4.73 19.57 7.97
N GLU A 36 4.82 18.75 9.02
CA GLU A 36 5.94 17.83 9.20
C GLU A 36 5.91 16.70 8.16
N ILE A 37 7.08 16.38 7.61
CA ILE A 37 7.26 15.28 6.67
C ILE A 37 8.03 14.17 7.38
N VAL A 38 7.33 13.09 7.71
CA VAL A 38 7.93 11.87 8.25
C VAL A 38 8.27 10.93 7.11
N ARG A 39 9.53 10.51 7.03
CA ARG A 39 9.98 9.50 6.05
C ARG A 39 9.80 8.12 6.65
N ASP A 40 9.13 7.25 5.91
CA ASP A 40 8.86 5.88 6.30
C ASP A 40 9.16 4.94 5.14
N ILE A 41 9.97 3.91 5.39
CA ILE A 41 10.40 2.94 4.39
C ILE A 41 9.71 1.61 4.70
N GLN A 42 8.78 1.23 3.83
CA GLN A 42 7.98 0.03 3.98
C GLN A 42 8.47 -1.06 3.01
N GLN A 43 8.67 -2.27 3.53
CA GLN A 43 8.99 -3.43 2.70
C GLN A 43 7.70 -4.05 2.16
N VAL A 44 7.63 -4.19 0.84
CA VAL A 44 6.48 -4.75 0.13
C VAL A 44 6.76 -6.20 -0.23
N HIS A 45 6.03 -7.13 0.40
CA HIS A 45 6.22 -8.56 0.19
C HIS A 45 5.20 -9.10 -0.82
N LEU A 46 5.59 -9.13 -2.09
CA LEU A 46 4.74 -9.69 -3.13
C LEU A 46 4.76 -11.23 -3.09
N PRO A 47 3.60 -11.90 -3.27
CA PRO A 47 3.56 -13.34 -3.22
C PRO A 47 4.16 -13.93 -4.51
N PRO A 48 4.88 -15.06 -4.43
CA PRO A 48 5.62 -15.61 -5.57
C PRO A 48 4.71 -16.11 -6.70
N ASN A 49 3.44 -16.39 -6.39
CA ASN A 49 2.42 -16.80 -7.35
C ASN A 49 1.59 -15.63 -7.90
N LEU A 50 1.97 -14.38 -7.61
CA LEU A 50 1.32 -13.22 -8.22
C LEU A 50 1.52 -13.29 -9.74
N PRO A 51 0.45 -13.30 -10.54
CA PRO A 51 0.60 -13.37 -12.00
C PRO A 51 1.44 -12.20 -12.52
N PRO A 52 2.30 -12.40 -13.52
CA PRO A 52 2.96 -11.30 -14.20
C PRO A 52 1.92 -10.38 -14.84
N GLY A 53 2.11 -9.07 -14.74
CA GLY A 53 1.11 -8.12 -15.21
C GLY A 53 1.35 -6.70 -14.74
N THR A 54 0.48 -5.80 -15.20
CA THR A 54 0.45 -4.41 -14.71
C THR A 54 -0.71 -4.25 -13.73
N TYR A 55 -0.37 -3.76 -12.55
CA TYR A 55 -1.28 -3.54 -11.43
C TYR A 55 -1.28 -2.06 -11.06
N ARG A 56 -2.37 -1.60 -10.45
CA ARG A 56 -2.39 -0.34 -9.71
C ARG A 56 -1.99 -0.62 -8.27
N LEU A 57 -0.99 0.09 -7.78
CA LEU A 57 -0.64 0.11 -6.37
C LEU A 57 -1.47 1.18 -5.68
N THR A 58 -2.25 0.77 -4.69
CA THR A 58 -3.16 1.65 -3.96
C THR A 58 -2.87 1.66 -2.48
N LEU A 59 -3.11 2.80 -1.84
CA LEU A 59 -2.96 3.00 -0.41
C LEU A 59 -4.24 3.60 0.16
N GLN A 60 -4.70 3.09 1.30
CA GLN A 60 -5.87 3.62 2.01
C GLN A 60 -5.74 3.41 3.51
N PRO A 61 -6.46 4.19 4.36
CA PRO A 61 -6.59 3.87 5.78
C PRO A 61 -7.22 2.48 5.98
N ASN A 62 -6.68 1.69 6.90
CA ASN A 62 -7.26 0.40 7.29
C ASN A 62 -8.40 0.62 8.32
N GLN A 63 -9.51 1.23 7.89
CA GLN A 63 -10.65 1.54 8.76
C GLN A 63 -11.97 1.20 8.06
N ALA A 64 -12.98 0.80 8.85
CA ALA A 64 -14.30 0.47 8.32
C ALA A 64 -15.02 1.73 7.79
N GLY A 65 -15.40 1.69 6.50
CA GLY A 65 -16.07 2.80 5.80
C GLY A 65 -15.21 3.56 4.79
N SER A 66 -14.10 2.97 4.33
CA SER A 66 -13.03 3.71 3.65
C SER A 66 -13.46 4.46 2.38
N ASP A 67 -12.94 5.69 2.31
CA ASP A 67 -12.81 6.54 1.13
C ASP A 67 -12.17 5.80 -0.06
N ARG A 68 -12.30 6.38 -1.24
CA ARG A 68 -11.65 5.86 -2.45
C ARG A 68 -10.13 5.70 -2.23
N PRO A 69 -9.55 4.53 -2.56
CA PRO A 69 -8.12 4.32 -2.41
C PRO A 69 -7.31 5.34 -3.22
N TYR A 70 -6.20 5.81 -2.63
CA TYR A 70 -5.24 6.65 -3.34
C TYR A 70 -4.39 5.76 -4.24
N ILE A 71 -4.37 6.05 -5.54
CA ILE A 71 -3.51 5.35 -6.49
C ILE A 71 -2.12 5.99 -6.39
N LEU A 72 -1.12 5.22 -5.98
CA LEU A 72 0.26 5.67 -5.93
C LEU A 72 0.83 5.65 -7.35
N GLU A 73 0.89 4.46 -7.95
CA GLU A 73 1.44 4.27 -9.30
C GLU A 73 0.93 2.98 -9.95
N LYS A 74 1.29 2.79 -11.22
CA LYS A 74 1.18 1.50 -11.90
C LYS A 74 2.48 0.73 -11.72
N VAL A 75 2.39 -0.51 -11.26
CA VAL A 75 3.53 -1.40 -11.05
C VAL A 75 3.46 -2.56 -12.04
N THR A 76 4.57 -2.84 -12.72
CA THR A 76 4.69 -4.01 -13.59
C THR A 76 5.45 -5.11 -12.87
N VAL A 77 4.76 -6.20 -12.58
CA VAL A 77 5.36 -7.43 -12.05
C VAL A 77 5.82 -8.28 -13.22
N LYS A 78 7.13 -8.55 -13.28
CA LYS A 78 7.73 -9.39 -14.31
C LYS A 78 7.84 -10.84 -13.81
N PRO A 79 7.82 -11.82 -14.73
CA PRO A 79 8.14 -13.20 -14.37
C PRO A 79 9.54 -13.26 -13.74
N ARG A 80 9.71 -14.15 -12.76
CA ARG A 80 11.03 -14.49 -12.24
C ARG A 80 11.75 -15.30 -13.32
N SER A 81 12.75 -14.70 -13.97
CA SER A 81 13.63 -15.34 -14.97
C SER A 81 14.57 -16.34 -14.33
#